data_AF-A0A932UMQ0-F1
#
_entry.id   AF-A0A932UMQ0-F1
#
_cell.length_a   1.000
_cell.length_b   1.000
_cell.length_c   1.000
_cell.angle_alpha   90.00
_cell.angle_beta   90.00
_cell.angle_gamma   90.00
#
_symmetry.space_group_name_H-M   'P 1'
#
loop_
_entity.id
_entity.type
_entity.pdbx_description
1 polymer ?
#
loop_
_entity_poly.entity_id
_entity_poly.type
_entity_poly.pdbx_seq_one_letter_code
_entity_poly.pdbx_strand_id
1 'polypeptide(L)'
;MAGLIAFLKVVHLINAILMAWPFYALVTVNQRVRLGPPLGDRADTYMENIIKNRTVPCFVFQATALVTGLVLVLLRGLGLDALVTNPVLAVKFLLLLLIAALLSYVHFSVQPQIDALFAQAGNPVPAEVAPRIGALRLHRKRIASICMFVVLTVSMLGVQAWSPFPFGLTVLLVLAIALFTWRAYKSVTPYGWV
;
A
#
# COMPACT_ATOMS: atom_id res chain seq x y z
N MET A 1 6.22 20.55 25.36
CA MET A 1 5.88 20.57 23.92
C MET A 1 6.93 19.89 23.04
N ALA A 2 8.21 20.26 23.11
CA ALA A 2 9.25 19.71 22.23
C ALA A 2 9.38 18.17 22.29
N GLY A 3 9.34 17.56 23.48
CA GLY A 3 9.40 16.10 23.64
C GLY A 3 8.24 15.35 22.99
N LEU A 4 7.02 15.89 23.08
CA LEU A 4 5.83 15.30 22.44
C LEU A 4 5.93 15.34 20.91
N ILE A 5 6.39 16.46 20.34
CA ILE A 5 6.61 16.58 18.89
C ILE A 5 7.67 15.58 18.41
N ALA A 6 8.77 15.41 19.15
CA ALA A 6 9.80 14.44 18.82
C ALA A 6 9.27 13.00 18.84
N PHE A 7 8.53 12.65 19.91
CA PHE A 7 7.87 11.34 20.02
C PHE A 7 6.92 11.08 18.84
N LEU A 8 6.03 12.02 18.52
CA LEU A 8 5.06 11.88 17.43
C LEU A 8 5.73 11.76 16.06
N LYS A 9 6.84 12.47 15.82
CA LYS A 9 7.64 12.31 14.59
C LYS A 9 8.17 10.89 14.45
N VAL A 10 8.71 10.32 15.53
CA VAL A 10 9.22 8.94 15.52
C VAL A 10 8.10 7.95 15.27
N VAL A 11 6.97 8.09 15.96
CA VAL A 11 5.78 7.23 15.73
C VAL A 11 5.29 7.34 14.29
N HIS A 12 5.17 8.57 13.75
CA HIS A 12 4.74 8.80 12.36
C HIS A 12 5.70 8.17 11.35
N LEU A 13 7.01 8.26 11.60
CA LEU A 13 8.04 7.66 10.74
C LEU A 13 8.01 6.13 10.80
N ILE A 14 7.97 5.54 11.99
CA ILE A 14 7.88 4.08 12.16
C ILE A 14 6.63 3.56 11.45
N ASN A 15 5.50 4.25 11.62
CA ASN A 15 4.27 3.89 10.93
C ASN A 15 4.43 3.90 9.41
N ALA A 16 5.06 4.94 8.84
CA ALA A 16 5.33 5.01 7.41
C ALA A 16 6.22 3.85 6.91
N ILE A 17 7.20 3.40 7.70
CA ILE A 17 8.04 2.23 7.40
C ILE A 17 7.19 0.95 7.40
N LEU A 18 6.33 0.77 8.40
CA LEU A 18 5.46 -0.40 8.52
C LEU A 18 4.40 -0.48 7.40
N MET A 19 4.07 0.65 6.77
CA MET A 19 3.21 0.71 5.59
C MET A 19 3.86 0.19 4.30
N ALA A 20 5.07 -0.37 4.35
CA ALA A 20 5.71 -1.07 3.22
C ALA A 20 4.99 -2.37 2.79
N TRP A 21 3.87 -2.74 3.43
CA TRP A 21 3.09 -3.94 3.11
C TRP A 21 2.79 -4.17 1.61
N PRO A 22 2.34 -3.16 0.81
CA PRO A 22 2.04 -3.37 -0.60
C PRO A 22 3.21 -3.97 -1.40
N PHE A 23 4.46 -3.64 -1.02
CA PHE A 23 5.65 -4.24 -1.61
C PHE A 23 5.73 -5.74 -1.31
N TYR A 24 5.61 -6.14 -0.05
CA TYR A 24 5.66 -7.55 0.35
C TYR A 24 4.51 -8.37 -0.23
N ALA A 25 3.33 -7.77 -0.42
CA ALA A 25 2.23 -8.41 -1.12
C ALA A 25 2.58 -8.69 -2.60
N LEU A 26 3.19 -7.72 -3.31
CA LEU A 26 3.64 -7.91 -4.69
C LEU A 26 4.73 -9.00 -4.80
N VAL A 27 5.70 -8.98 -3.89
CA VAL A 27 6.75 -10.01 -3.79
C VAL A 27 6.12 -11.39 -3.58
N THR A 28 5.19 -11.52 -2.62
CA THR A 28 4.50 -12.78 -2.32
C THR A 28 3.76 -13.31 -3.56
N VAL A 29 3.06 -12.44 -4.28
CA VAL A 29 2.36 -12.84 -5.53
C VAL A 29 3.35 -13.29 -6.61
N ASN A 30 4.49 -12.61 -6.77
CA ASN A 30 5.48 -13.01 -7.77
C ASN A 30 6.17 -14.34 -7.39
N GLN A 31 6.45 -14.55 -6.11
CA GLN A 31 6.99 -15.84 -5.62
C GLN A 31 5.98 -16.97 -5.79
N ARG A 32 4.68 -16.71 -5.59
CA ARG A 32 3.62 -17.69 -5.87
C ARG A 32 3.65 -18.16 -7.32
N VAL A 33 3.77 -17.23 -8.26
CA VAL A 33 3.87 -17.57 -9.69
C VAL A 33 5.13 -18.40 -9.97
N ARG A 34 6.26 -18.06 -9.34
CA ARG A 34 7.51 -18.81 -9.49
C ARG A 34 7.43 -20.22 -8.90
N LEU A 35 6.77 -20.39 -7.76
CA LEU A 35 6.59 -21.69 -7.12
C LEU A 35 5.62 -22.59 -7.92
N GLY A 36 4.64 -21.99 -8.58
CA GLY A 36 3.67 -22.70 -9.43
C GLY A 36 2.79 -23.74 -8.71
N PRO A 37 2.30 -23.49 -7.47
CA PRO A 37 1.45 -24.46 -6.80
C PRO A 37 0.10 -24.61 -7.53
N PRO A 38 -0.53 -25.80 -7.52
CA PRO A 38 -1.90 -25.98 -8.00
C PRO A 38 -2.87 -25.01 -7.29
N LEU A 39 -3.81 -24.45 -8.04
CA LEU A 39 -4.76 -23.47 -7.51
C LEU A 39 -5.62 -24.08 -6.38
N GLY A 40 -5.67 -23.41 -5.22
CA GLY A 40 -6.42 -23.89 -4.06
C GLY A 40 -5.72 -24.99 -3.25
N ASP A 41 -4.50 -25.38 -3.61
CA ASP A 41 -3.70 -26.27 -2.76
C ASP A 41 -3.26 -25.57 -1.45
N ARG A 42 -2.52 -26.31 -0.60
CA ARG A 42 -2.04 -25.78 0.68
C ARG A 42 -1.08 -24.60 0.52
N ALA A 43 -0.20 -24.63 -0.48
CA ALA A 43 0.80 -23.59 -0.68
C ALA A 43 0.19 -22.30 -1.24
N ASP A 44 -0.72 -22.40 -2.22
CA ASP A 44 -1.52 -21.31 -2.77
C ASP A 44 -2.38 -20.66 -1.69
N THR A 45 -3.10 -21.48 -0.91
CA THR A 45 -3.95 -21.01 0.19
C THR A 45 -3.14 -20.30 1.28
N TYR A 46 -1.97 -20.82 1.63
CA TYR A 46 -1.08 -20.18 2.60
C TYR A 46 -0.64 -18.79 2.14
N MET A 47 -0.16 -18.67 0.89
CA MET A 47 0.25 -17.37 0.33
C MET A 47 -0.93 -16.41 0.20
N GLU A 48 -2.11 -16.90 -0.18
CA GLU A 48 -3.33 -16.11 -0.26
C GLU A 48 -3.76 -15.57 1.11
N ASN A 49 -3.64 -16.37 2.17
CA ASN A 49 -3.93 -15.96 3.54
C ASN A 49 -2.96 -14.88 4.03
N ILE A 50 -1.67 -14.98 3.68
CA ILE A 50 -0.69 -13.91 3.96
C ILE A 50 -1.14 -12.59 3.31
N ILE A 51 -1.59 -12.65 2.06
CA ILE A 51 -1.97 -11.45 1.30
C ILE A 51 -3.24 -10.80 1.88
N LYS A 52 -4.29 -11.59 2.15
CA LYS A 52 -5.60 -11.05 2.56
C LYS A 52 -5.64 -10.54 4.00
N ASN A 53 -4.95 -11.20 4.92
CA ASN A 53 -5.01 -10.91 6.36
C ASN A 53 -4.31 -9.60 6.76
N ARG A 54 -3.60 -8.97 5.82
CA ARG A 54 -2.83 -7.75 6.08
C ARG A 54 -3.58 -6.45 5.76
N THR A 55 -4.77 -6.57 5.21
CA THR A 55 -5.67 -5.44 4.95
C THR A 55 -6.02 -4.68 6.24
N VAL A 56 -6.36 -5.39 7.32
CA VAL A 56 -6.74 -4.77 8.60
C VAL A 56 -5.59 -3.95 9.22
N PRO A 57 -4.36 -4.49 9.36
CA PRO A 57 -3.20 -3.68 9.77
C PRO A 57 -2.98 -2.42 8.92
N CYS A 58 -3.23 -2.47 7.61
CA CYS A 58 -3.09 -1.29 6.75
C CYS A 58 -4.08 -0.19 7.11
N PHE A 59 -5.32 -0.52 7.50
CA PHE A 59 -6.27 0.48 8.00
C PHE A 59 -5.77 1.13 9.30
N VAL A 60 -5.22 0.32 10.21
CA VAL A 60 -4.66 0.83 11.47
C VAL A 60 -3.50 1.78 11.19
N PHE A 61 -2.54 1.37 10.35
CA PHE A 61 -1.40 2.23 10.00
C PHE A 61 -1.83 3.51 9.27
N GLN A 62 -2.84 3.42 8.40
CA GLN A 62 -3.42 4.57 7.71
C GLN A 62 -4.05 5.56 8.71
N ALA A 63 -4.83 5.06 9.67
CA ALA A 63 -5.44 5.87 10.72
C ALA A 63 -4.36 6.50 11.62
N THR A 64 -3.33 5.73 12.00
CA THR A 64 -2.18 6.24 12.77
C THR A 64 -1.46 7.35 12.01
N ALA A 65 -1.20 7.19 10.70
CA ALA A 65 -0.58 8.22 9.86
C ALA A 65 -1.42 9.51 9.85
N LEU A 66 -2.74 9.37 9.69
CA LEU A 66 -3.65 10.52 9.68
C LEU A 66 -3.65 11.25 11.03
N VAL A 67 -3.90 10.53 12.13
CA VAL A 67 -3.98 11.11 13.47
C VAL A 67 -2.67 11.78 13.85
N THR A 68 -1.54 11.07 13.72
CA THR A 68 -0.23 11.64 14.07
C THR A 68 0.15 12.80 13.17
N GLY A 69 -0.21 12.76 11.88
CA GLY A 69 0.00 13.87 10.95
C GLY A 69 -0.79 15.12 11.34
N LEU A 70 -2.09 14.99 11.63
CA LEU A 70 -2.95 16.10 12.05
C LEU A 70 -2.48 16.71 13.37
N VAL A 71 -2.14 15.88 14.36
CA VAL A 71 -1.63 16.38 15.64
C VAL A 71 -0.30 17.11 15.45
N LEU A 72 0.60 16.65 14.57
CA LEU A 72 1.84 17.34 14.26
C LEU A 72 1.65 18.69 13.57
N VAL A 73 0.61 18.84 12.74
CA VAL A 73 0.22 20.12 12.14
C VAL A 73 -0.22 21.09 13.24
N LEU A 74 -1.16 20.67 14.09
CA LEU A 74 -1.70 21.50 15.17
C LEU A 74 -0.63 21.91 16.20
N LEU A 75 0.21 20.97 16.64
CA LEU A 75 1.27 21.23 17.63
C LEU A 75 2.36 22.18 17.14
N ARG A 76 2.44 22.44 15.83
CA ARG A 76 3.37 23.43 15.25
C ARG A 76 2.72 24.80 15.00
N GLY A 77 1.48 24.99 15.46
CA GLY A 77 0.75 26.25 15.28
C GLY A 77 0.22 26.45 13.85
N LEU A 78 0.22 25.40 13.02
CA LEU A 78 -0.46 25.43 11.73
C LEU A 78 -1.95 25.10 11.95
N GLY A 79 -2.84 25.88 11.34
CA GLY A 79 -4.26 25.57 11.30
C GLY A 79 -4.56 24.39 10.36
N LEU A 80 -5.78 23.84 10.45
CA LEU A 80 -6.23 22.77 9.54
C LEU A 80 -6.40 23.26 8.10
N ASP A 81 -6.53 24.57 7.89
CA ASP A 81 -6.50 25.20 6.57
C ASP A 81 -5.17 24.93 5.84
N ALA A 82 -4.07 24.70 6.56
CA ALA A 82 -2.79 24.30 5.98
C ALA A 82 -2.88 23.00 5.16
N LEU A 83 -3.86 22.14 5.43
CA LEU A 83 -4.11 20.92 4.66
C LEU A 83 -4.63 21.20 3.25
N VAL A 84 -5.14 22.42 2.98
CA VAL A 84 -5.65 22.80 1.65
C VAL A 84 -4.87 23.97 1.05
N THR A 85 -4.31 24.86 1.87
CA THR A 85 -3.54 26.02 1.39
C THR A 85 -2.09 25.66 1.05
N ASN A 86 -1.50 24.64 1.69
CA ASN A 86 -0.19 24.13 1.33
C ASN A 86 -0.32 22.98 0.31
N PRO A 87 0.19 23.12 -0.93
CA PRO A 87 0.00 22.13 -1.98
C PRO A 87 0.62 20.77 -1.66
N VAL A 88 1.75 20.73 -0.93
CA VAL A 88 2.40 19.48 -0.53
C VAL A 88 1.54 18.72 0.48
N LEU A 89 1.01 19.43 1.48
CA LEU A 89 0.10 18.83 2.48
C LEU A 89 -1.23 18.42 1.85
N ALA A 90 -1.78 19.23 0.95
CA ALA A 90 -3.01 18.93 0.23
C ALA A 90 -2.88 17.66 -0.61
N VAL A 91 -1.82 17.55 -1.44
CA VAL A 91 -1.58 16.34 -2.23
C VAL A 91 -1.36 15.14 -1.32
N LYS A 92 -0.56 15.28 -0.24
CA LYS A 92 -0.35 14.19 0.73
C LYS A 92 -1.67 13.71 1.34
N PHE A 93 -2.55 14.64 1.72
CA PHE A 93 -3.86 14.32 2.29
C PHE A 93 -4.76 13.61 1.29
N LEU A 94 -4.86 14.10 0.06
CA LEU A 94 -5.63 13.46 -1.02
C LEU A 94 -5.12 12.04 -1.34
N LEU A 95 -3.80 11.86 -1.36
CA LEU A 95 -3.19 10.55 -1.58
C LEU A 95 -3.46 9.58 -0.42
N LEU A 96 -3.51 10.07 0.83
CA LEU A 96 -3.95 9.26 1.98
C LEU A 96 -5.41 8.82 1.83
N LEU A 97 -6.31 9.71 1.38
CA LEU A 97 -7.71 9.33 1.10
C LEU A 97 -7.80 8.30 -0.03
N LEU A 98 -6.97 8.43 -1.07
CA LEU A 98 -6.88 7.46 -2.15
C LEU A 98 -6.44 6.07 -1.64
N ILE A 99 -5.43 6.00 -0.77
CA ILE A 99 -5.01 4.72 -0.15
C ILE A 99 -6.17 4.08 0.60
N ALA A 100 -6.90 4.86 1.40
CA ALA A 100 -8.05 4.37 2.15
C ALA A 100 -9.16 3.84 1.21
N ALA A 101 -9.45 4.56 0.12
CA ALA A 101 -10.43 4.14 -0.87
C ALA A 101 -10.04 2.84 -1.57
N LEU A 102 -8.77 2.72 -2.02
CA LEU A 102 -8.25 1.51 -2.66
C LEU A 102 -8.30 0.30 -1.70
N LEU A 103 -7.94 0.52 -0.43
CA LEU A 103 -7.95 -0.52 0.58
C LEU A 103 -9.37 -0.99 0.90
N SER A 104 -10.32 -0.07 1.06
CA SER A 104 -11.74 -0.36 1.24
C SER A 104 -12.31 -1.15 0.06
N TYR A 105 -11.99 -0.74 -1.17
CA TYR A 105 -12.45 -1.46 -2.35
C TYR A 105 -11.92 -2.91 -2.40
N VAL A 106 -10.64 -3.11 -2.11
CA VAL A 106 -10.07 -4.48 -2.04
C VAL A 106 -10.70 -5.29 -0.92
N HIS A 107 -10.88 -4.71 0.26
CA HIS A 107 -11.37 -5.42 1.44
C HIS A 107 -12.84 -5.83 1.33
N PHE A 108 -13.69 -4.92 0.85
CA PHE A 108 -15.14 -5.10 0.85
C PHE A 108 -15.68 -5.63 -0.49
N SER A 109 -14.92 -5.53 -1.58
CA SER A 109 -15.39 -5.96 -2.90
C SER A 109 -14.53 -7.08 -3.49
N VAL A 110 -13.23 -6.86 -3.69
CA VAL A 110 -12.38 -7.80 -4.44
C VAL A 110 -12.08 -9.07 -3.64
N GLN A 111 -11.69 -8.94 -2.38
CA GLN A 111 -11.33 -10.07 -1.52
C GLN A 111 -12.52 -11.01 -1.27
N PRO A 112 -13.72 -10.54 -0.89
CA PRO A 112 -14.87 -11.41 -0.67
C PRO A 112 -15.30 -12.17 -1.93
N GLN A 113 -15.17 -11.57 -3.13
CA GLN A 113 -15.44 -12.26 -4.39
C GLN A 113 -14.47 -13.42 -4.63
N ILE A 114 -13.19 -13.24 -4.30
CA ILE A 114 -12.18 -14.32 -4.38
C ILE A 114 -12.54 -15.44 -3.40
N ASP A 115 -12.80 -15.10 -2.14
CA ASP A 115 -13.13 -16.09 -1.10
C ASP A 115 -14.43 -16.85 -1.44
N ALA A 116 -15.45 -16.17 -2.01
CA ALA A 116 -16.68 -16.80 -2.46
C ALA A 116 -16.47 -17.81 -3.61
N LEU A 117 -15.61 -17.49 -4.59
CA LEU A 117 -15.27 -18.42 -5.68
C LEU A 117 -14.54 -19.65 -5.16
N PHE A 118 -13.63 -19.49 -4.18
CA PHE A 118 -12.97 -20.63 -3.53
C PHE A 118 -13.95 -21.49 -2.73
N ALA A 119 -14.88 -20.87 -2.01
CA ALA A 119 -15.91 -21.58 -1.26
C ALA A 119 -16.84 -22.41 -2.16
N GLN A 120 -17.18 -21.90 -3.36
CA GLN A 120 -18.03 -22.60 -4.33
C GLN A 120 -17.29 -23.72 -5.07
N ALA A 121 -16.02 -23.53 -5.38
CA ALA A 121 -15.24 -24.46 -6.19
C ALA A 121 -14.84 -25.76 -5.47
N GLY A 122 -14.69 -25.74 -4.15
CA GLY A 122 -14.09 -26.86 -3.42
C GLY A 122 -12.62 -27.09 -3.80
N ASN A 123 -12.12 -28.29 -3.56
CA ASN A 123 -10.75 -28.69 -3.93
C ASN A 123 -10.77 -30.11 -4.52
N PRO A 124 -10.35 -30.32 -5.79
CA PRO A 124 -9.67 -29.37 -6.69
C PRO A 124 -10.58 -28.30 -7.29
N VAL A 125 -10.00 -27.13 -7.60
CA VAL A 125 -10.73 -26.02 -8.24
C VAL A 125 -11.06 -26.37 -9.70
N PRO A 126 -12.33 -26.30 -10.14
CA PRO A 126 -12.73 -26.57 -11.51
C PRO A 126 -12.07 -25.62 -12.52
N ALA A 127 -11.76 -26.14 -13.72
CA ALA A 127 -11.10 -25.39 -14.80
C ALA A 127 -11.92 -24.17 -15.28
N GLU A 128 -13.24 -24.20 -15.11
CA GLU A 128 -14.14 -23.08 -15.45
C GLU A 128 -14.08 -21.92 -14.44
N VAL A 129 -13.75 -22.19 -13.17
CA VAL A 129 -13.69 -21.19 -12.10
C VAL A 129 -12.30 -20.56 -12.00
N ALA A 130 -11.24 -21.33 -12.31
CA ALA A 130 -9.85 -20.90 -12.20
C ALA A 130 -9.53 -19.57 -12.91
N PRO A 131 -10.00 -19.30 -14.15
CA PRO A 131 -9.75 -18.02 -14.83
C PRO A 131 -10.36 -16.81 -14.10
N ARG A 132 -11.55 -16.98 -13.50
CA ARG A 132 -12.24 -15.90 -12.76
C ARG A 132 -11.45 -15.53 -11.49
N ILE A 133 -10.96 -16.53 -10.76
CA ILE A 133 -10.08 -16.33 -9.60
C ILE A 133 -8.79 -15.63 -10.03
N GLY A 134 -8.18 -16.09 -11.13
CA GLY A 134 -6.96 -15.49 -11.69
C GLY A 134 -7.14 -14.00 -12.04
N ALA A 135 -8.25 -13.65 -12.69
CA ALA A 135 -8.57 -12.28 -13.07
C ALA A 135 -8.73 -11.35 -11.85
N LEU A 136 -9.47 -11.78 -10.81
CA LEU A 136 -9.63 -11.01 -9.58
C LEU A 136 -8.31 -10.85 -8.82
N ARG A 137 -7.50 -11.92 -8.72
CA ARG A 137 -6.17 -11.85 -8.10
C ARG A 137 -5.24 -10.90 -8.85
N LEU A 138 -5.29 -10.89 -10.19
CA LEU A 138 -4.52 -9.95 -11.00
C LEU A 138 -5.00 -8.51 -10.80
N HIS A 139 -6.31 -8.29 -10.70
CA HIS A 139 -6.89 -7.00 -10.41
C HIS A 139 -6.43 -6.47 -9.04
N ARG A 140 -6.49 -7.31 -7.99
CA ARG A 140 -5.93 -6.98 -6.66
C ARG A 140 -4.45 -6.65 -6.71
N LYS A 141 -3.65 -7.40 -7.49
CA LYS A 141 -2.22 -7.14 -7.68
C LYS A 141 -1.97 -5.76 -8.29
N ARG A 142 -2.79 -5.35 -9.28
CA ARG A 142 -2.70 -4.01 -9.88
C ARG A 142 -3.01 -2.92 -8.86
N ILE A 143 -4.07 -3.08 -8.07
CA ILE A 143 -4.41 -2.13 -7.00
C ILE A 143 -3.30 -2.04 -5.96
N ALA A 144 -2.70 -3.16 -5.55
CA ALA A 144 -1.56 -3.17 -4.63
C ALA A 144 -0.36 -2.38 -5.19
N SER A 145 -0.09 -2.48 -6.49
CA SER A 145 0.96 -1.68 -7.15
C SER A 145 0.65 -0.17 -7.13
N ILE A 146 -0.61 0.22 -7.36
CA ILE A 146 -1.03 1.63 -7.27
C ILE A 146 -0.88 2.12 -5.83
N CYS A 147 -1.36 1.34 -4.85
CA CYS A 147 -1.24 1.64 -3.43
C CYS A 147 0.23 1.83 -3.02
N MET A 148 1.13 0.96 -3.48
CA MET A 148 2.57 1.08 -3.26
C MET A 148 3.14 2.40 -3.80
N PHE A 149 2.75 2.78 -5.03
CA PHE A 149 3.18 4.05 -5.63
C PHE A 149 2.72 5.24 -4.81
N VAL A 150 1.46 5.21 -4.39
CA VAL A 150 0.86 6.28 -3.58
C VAL A 150 1.52 6.37 -2.20
N VAL A 151 1.74 5.25 -1.51
CA VAL A 151 2.41 5.23 -0.18
C VAL A 151 3.82 5.80 -0.24
N LEU A 152 4.63 5.38 -1.23
CA LEU A 152 5.99 5.88 -1.38
C LEU A 152 6.00 7.38 -1.72
N THR A 153 5.06 7.83 -2.55
CA THR A 153 4.88 9.25 -2.87
C THR A 153 4.48 10.05 -1.63
N VAL A 154 3.54 9.56 -0.82
CA VAL A 154 3.12 10.18 0.46
C VAL A 154 4.28 10.30 1.45
N SER A 155 5.15 9.29 1.51
CA SER A 155 6.37 9.30 2.34
C SER A 155 7.37 10.35 1.86
N MET A 156 7.64 10.40 0.55
CA MET A 156 8.50 11.41 -0.08
C MET A 156 7.98 12.84 0.13
N LEU A 157 6.68 13.08 -0.09
CA LEU A 157 6.04 14.36 0.20
C LEU A 157 6.08 14.71 1.69
N GLY A 158 6.09 13.70 2.56
CA GLY A 158 6.28 13.89 4.01
C GLY A 158 7.62 14.53 4.35
N VAL A 159 8.68 14.17 3.63
CA VAL A 159 9.99 14.83 3.76
C VAL A 159 9.95 16.23 3.14
N GLN A 160 9.37 16.34 1.93
CA GLN A 160 9.27 17.61 1.21
C GLN A 160 8.50 18.70 1.97
N ALA A 161 7.50 18.32 2.78
CA ALA A 161 6.73 19.25 3.60
C ALA A 161 7.59 19.98 4.67
N TRP A 162 8.72 19.40 5.07
CA TRP A 162 9.63 19.97 6.07
C TRP A 162 10.97 20.42 5.51
N SER A 163 11.41 19.79 4.43
CA SER A 163 12.64 20.11 3.71
C SER A 163 12.31 20.17 2.22
N PRO A 164 11.92 21.35 1.70
CA PRO A 164 11.50 21.49 0.32
C PRO A 164 12.58 21.02 -0.65
N PHE A 165 12.16 20.24 -1.65
CA PHE A 165 13.03 19.82 -2.74
C PHE A 165 12.85 20.77 -3.94
N PRO A 166 13.90 20.98 -4.75
CA PRO A 166 13.74 21.59 -6.07
C PRO A 166 12.77 20.77 -6.93
N PHE A 167 11.98 21.45 -7.76
CA PHE A 167 10.97 20.80 -8.61
C PHE A 167 11.53 19.63 -9.44
N GLY A 168 12.71 19.82 -10.05
CA GLY A 168 13.37 18.77 -10.84
C GLY A 168 13.70 17.52 -10.03
N LEU A 169 14.09 17.67 -8.76
CA LEU A 169 14.34 16.54 -7.87
C LEU A 169 13.03 15.83 -7.49
N THR A 170 11.95 16.58 -7.20
CA THR A 170 10.64 15.97 -6.93
C THR A 170 10.16 15.13 -8.13
N VAL A 171 10.26 15.66 -9.36
CA VAL A 171 9.89 14.91 -10.58
C VAL A 171 10.73 13.65 -10.72
N LEU A 172 12.06 13.76 -10.55
CA LEU A 172 12.97 12.61 -10.63
C LEU A 172 12.63 11.53 -9.59
N LEU A 173 12.35 11.92 -8.33
CA LEU A 173 11.97 11.00 -7.27
C LEU A 173 10.64 10.31 -7.54
N VAL A 174 9.64 11.04 -8.05
CA VAL A 174 8.35 10.45 -8.44
C VAL A 174 8.52 9.44 -9.58
N LEU A 175 9.34 9.74 -10.58
CA LEU A 175 9.66 8.80 -11.67
C LEU A 175 10.41 7.57 -11.15
N ALA A 176 11.36 7.75 -10.22
CA ALA A 176 12.06 6.63 -9.60
C ALA A 176 11.10 5.73 -8.80
N ILE A 177 10.16 6.32 -8.05
CA ILE A 177 9.10 5.59 -7.35
C ILE A 177 8.24 4.80 -8.35
N ALA A 178 7.81 5.43 -9.46
CA ALA A 178 7.01 4.78 -10.49
C ALA A 178 7.75 3.59 -11.15
N LEU A 179 9.04 3.76 -11.46
CA LEU A 179 9.87 2.70 -12.02
C LEU A 179 10.01 1.53 -11.03
N PHE A 180 10.27 1.84 -9.77
CA PHE A 180 10.41 0.85 -8.71
C PHE A 180 9.11 0.05 -8.50
N THR A 181 7.96 0.71 -8.43
CA THR A 181 6.67 0.02 -8.27
C THR A 181 6.30 -0.81 -9.49
N TRP A 182 6.56 -0.30 -10.70
CA TRP A 182 6.36 -1.07 -11.93
C TRP A 182 7.22 -2.32 -11.97
N ARG A 183 8.50 -2.23 -11.56
CA ARG A 183 9.40 -3.39 -11.44
C ARG A 183 8.88 -4.39 -10.42
N ALA A 184 8.51 -3.94 -9.22
CA ALA A 184 7.94 -4.81 -8.18
C ALA A 184 6.65 -5.50 -8.64
N TYR A 185 5.85 -4.83 -9.48
CA TYR A 185 4.67 -5.42 -10.12
C TYR A 185 5.00 -6.49 -11.17
N LYS A 186 6.05 -6.30 -11.97
CA LYS A 186 6.38 -7.17 -13.11
C LYS A 186 7.26 -8.37 -12.76
N SER A 187 8.20 -8.24 -11.84
CA SER A 187 9.27 -9.22 -11.64
C SER A 187 9.49 -9.59 -10.17
N VAL A 188 10.07 -10.76 -9.96
CA VAL A 188 10.69 -11.11 -8.67
C VAL A 188 11.91 -10.20 -8.46
N THR A 189 12.01 -9.55 -7.30
CA THR A 189 13.11 -8.65 -6.91
C THR A 189 14.00 -9.32 -5.85
N PRO A 190 14.96 -10.18 -6.25
CA PRO A 190 15.77 -10.97 -5.30
C PRO A 190 16.59 -10.12 -4.33
N TYR A 191 17.02 -8.91 -4.73
CA TYR A 191 17.83 -8.02 -3.91
C TYR A 191 17.03 -6.82 -3.35
N GLY A 192 15.70 -6.88 -3.42
CA GLY A 192 14.80 -5.81 -2.96
C GLY A 192 14.70 -4.62 -3.92
N TRP A 193 15.84 -4.05 -4.33
CA TRP A 193 15.93 -2.96 -5.32
C TRP A 193 16.05 -3.47 -6.75
N VAL A 194 16.73 -4.62 -6.92
CA VAL A 194 17.03 -5.28 -8.19
C VAL A 194 16.49 -6.70 -8.16
#